data_AF-A0A2A4IP25-F1
#
_entry.id   AF-A0A2A4IP25-F1
#
_cell.length_a   1.000
_cell.length_b   1.000
_cell.length_c   1.000
_cell.angle_alpha   90.00
_cell.angle_beta   90.00
_cell.angle_gamma   90.00
#
_symmetry.space_group_name_H-M   'P 1'
#
loop_
_entity.id
_entity.type
_entity.pdbx_description
1 polymer ?
#
loop_
_entity_poly.entity_id
_entity_poly.type
_entity_poly.pdbx_seq_one_letter_code
_entity_poly.pdbx_strand_id
1 'polypeptide(L)'
;MKKIILFLLSINLLWAFPPTEAYFSELLSDNGKVTKNTLKAYNVESGGMVYFDGEITLTGVLERADNEDMGDNYTALRFYPDNNVNLPFLYASSEMYLENQGASKYGDSWDFSGVEFDRLEFGVLLKNIEVKLPEPLNKRFLGVAAVRAEVTIRNYRFYGEGEASREAYGDIVGFKALGDVETEYFSKDNYNDGNVYYNELQYNSKDDYVNIRDKANGKIIGKILKNDMINNGGVLLSINGAGIDYMNYENFEKNWYEVFYLPPVVGNGKNAIHGFVHGSQVKLENGGY
;
A
#
# COMPACT_ATOMS: atom_id res chain seq x y z
N MET A 1 6.57 45.56 20.92
CA MET A 1 6.87 44.13 21.16
C MET A 1 6.33 43.34 19.99
N LYS A 2 7.21 42.94 19.05
CA LYS A 2 6.84 42.16 17.86
C LYS A 2 6.84 40.68 18.26
N LYS A 3 5.68 40.01 18.17
CA LYS A 3 5.60 38.55 18.32
C LYS A 3 6.08 37.93 17.01
N ILE A 4 7.27 37.33 17.04
CA ILE A 4 7.72 36.42 16.00
C ILE A 4 7.01 35.10 16.28
N ILE A 5 6.02 34.75 15.46
CA ILE A 5 5.46 33.41 15.41
C ILE A 5 6.45 32.61 14.54
N LEU A 6 7.22 31.75 15.17
CA LEU A 6 8.08 30.80 14.48
C LEU A 6 7.18 29.65 13.99
N PHE A 7 6.73 29.73 12.73
CA PHE A 7 6.15 28.58 12.04
C PHE A 7 7.32 27.65 11.70
N LEU A 8 7.58 26.67 12.55
CA LEU A 8 8.38 25.51 12.18
C LEU A 8 7.50 24.67 11.23
N LEU A 9 7.54 25.00 9.94
CA LEU A 9 7.26 24.03 8.89
C LEU A 9 8.41 23.02 8.96
N SER A 10 8.23 21.96 9.77
CA SER A 10 9.01 20.74 9.57
C SER A 10 8.51 20.14 8.26
N ILE A 11 9.25 20.43 7.18
CA ILE A 11 9.20 19.63 5.96
C ILE A 11 9.74 18.26 6.38
N ASN A 12 8.84 17.37 6.81
CA ASN A 12 9.15 15.94 6.86
C ASN A 12 9.27 15.54 5.39
N LEU A 13 10.51 15.39 4.93
CA LEU A 13 10.81 14.71 3.68
C LEU A 13 10.11 13.35 3.72
N LEU A 14 9.10 13.19 2.86
CA LEU A 14 8.32 11.99 2.60
C LEU A 14 9.25 10.88 2.11
N TRP A 15 9.83 10.14 3.05
CA TRP A 15 10.19 8.75 2.81
C TRP A 15 8.91 7.95 3.13
N ALA A 16 8.49 7.08 2.21
CA ALA A 16 7.26 6.32 2.34
C ALA A 16 7.37 5.28 3.47
N PHE A 17 7.12 5.72 4.70
CA PHE A 17 6.97 4.83 5.84
C PHE A 17 5.66 4.04 5.68
N PRO A 18 5.59 2.76 6.08
CA PRO A 18 4.31 2.07 6.08
C PRO A 18 3.33 2.85 6.97
N PRO A 19 2.03 2.90 6.61
CA PRO A 19 1.05 3.57 7.44
C PRO A 19 1.09 2.95 8.84
N THR A 20 1.28 3.80 9.84
CA THR A 20 1.32 3.35 11.25
C THR A 20 -0.04 2.85 11.70
N GLU A 21 -1.11 3.35 11.09
CA GLU A 21 -2.48 3.03 11.45
C GLU A 21 -3.27 2.55 10.24
N ALA A 22 -4.28 1.72 10.49
CA ALA A 22 -5.28 1.37 9.49
C ALA A 22 -6.16 2.59 9.20
N TYR A 23 -6.67 2.70 7.98
CA TYR A 23 -7.65 3.73 7.61
C TYR A 23 -8.92 3.60 8.46
N PHE A 24 -9.40 2.37 8.62
CA PHE A 24 -10.54 2.01 9.49
C PHE A 24 -10.04 1.52 10.85
N SER A 25 -9.27 2.35 11.55
CA SER A 25 -8.67 2.00 12.86
C SER A 25 -9.71 1.68 13.93
N GLU A 26 -10.92 2.20 13.82
CA GLU A 26 -12.05 1.90 14.72
C GLU A 26 -12.55 0.44 14.63
N LEU A 27 -12.16 -0.31 13.60
CA LEU A 27 -12.42 -1.74 13.50
C LEU A 27 -11.46 -2.59 14.36
N LEU A 28 -10.35 -2.01 14.83
CA LEU A 28 -9.42 -2.69 15.74
C LEU A 28 -10.05 -2.89 17.12
N SER A 29 -9.79 -4.04 17.71
CA SER A 29 -10.30 -4.40 19.03
C SER A 29 -9.19 -4.41 20.08
N ASP A 30 -9.53 -4.05 21.31
CA ASP A 30 -8.66 -4.27 22.49
C ASP A 30 -8.74 -5.69 23.05
N ASN A 31 -9.57 -6.55 22.45
CA ASN A 31 -9.77 -7.95 22.85
C ASN A 31 -9.52 -8.92 21.69
N GLY A 32 -8.45 -8.66 20.96
CA GLY A 32 -7.92 -9.55 19.95
C GLY A 32 -7.35 -10.84 20.52
N LYS A 33 -7.21 -11.84 19.64
CA LYS A 33 -6.82 -13.20 19.98
C LYS A 33 -5.71 -13.67 19.07
N VAL A 34 -4.74 -14.38 19.65
CA VAL A 34 -3.81 -15.24 18.92
C VAL A 34 -4.28 -16.68 19.14
N THR A 35 -4.76 -17.34 18.10
CA THR A 35 -5.30 -18.70 18.17
C THR A 35 -4.27 -19.77 17.81
N LYS A 36 -3.21 -19.38 17.10
CA LYS A 36 -2.03 -20.21 16.81
C LYS A 36 -0.81 -19.32 16.73
N ASN A 37 0.30 -19.72 17.35
CA ASN A 37 1.60 -19.09 17.12
C ASN A 37 2.70 -20.14 17.18
N THR A 38 3.37 -20.34 16.05
CA THR A 38 4.58 -21.17 15.97
C THR A 38 5.75 -20.39 15.40
N LEU A 39 5.67 -19.05 15.34
CA LEU A 39 6.72 -18.21 14.79
C LEU A 39 7.99 -18.34 15.60
N LYS A 40 9.11 -18.56 14.89
CA LYS A 40 10.46 -18.58 15.47
C LYS A 40 11.41 -17.86 14.54
N ALA A 41 12.09 -16.84 15.06
CA ALA A 41 13.18 -16.21 14.33
C ALA A 41 14.28 -17.25 14.05
N TYR A 42 14.82 -17.27 12.84
CA TYR A 42 15.84 -18.26 12.45
C TYR A 42 17.00 -17.66 11.64
N ASN A 43 16.84 -16.46 11.06
CA ASN A 43 17.89 -15.84 10.26
C ASN A 43 17.80 -14.31 10.30
N VAL A 44 18.96 -13.66 10.14
CA VAL A 44 19.07 -12.24 9.80
C VAL A 44 19.98 -12.08 8.59
N GLU A 45 19.54 -11.33 7.58
CA GLU A 45 20.34 -11.00 6.39
C GLU A 45 20.99 -9.61 6.50
N SER A 46 22.01 -9.38 5.65
CA SER A 46 22.62 -8.06 5.49
C SER A 46 21.56 -7.01 5.14
N GLY A 47 21.53 -5.90 5.88
CA GLY A 47 20.47 -4.89 5.80
C GLY A 47 19.40 -5.01 6.87
N GLY A 48 19.55 -5.94 7.82
CA GLY A 48 18.70 -6.02 9.01
C GLY A 48 17.34 -6.66 8.79
N MET A 49 17.24 -7.53 7.78
CA MET A 49 16.03 -8.30 7.56
C MET A 49 16.00 -9.55 8.45
N VAL A 50 15.04 -9.61 9.38
CA VAL A 50 14.84 -10.73 10.31
C VAL A 50 13.76 -11.66 9.76
N TYR A 51 14.05 -12.96 9.70
CA TYR A 51 13.16 -13.98 9.17
C TYR A 51 12.63 -14.91 10.25
N PHE A 52 11.34 -15.25 10.14
CA PHE A 52 10.64 -16.15 11.03
C PHE A 52 10.10 -17.37 10.26
N ASP A 53 10.31 -18.55 10.82
CA ASP A 53 9.69 -19.80 10.35
C ASP A 53 8.41 -20.05 11.15
N GLY A 54 7.50 -20.84 10.58
CA GLY A 54 6.20 -21.16 11.17
C GLY A 54 5.09 -20.21 10.74
N GLU A 55 3.98 -20.27 11.48
CA GLU A 55 2.76 -19.53 11.18
C GLU A 55 2.19 -18.89 12.45
N ILE A 56 1.46 -17.80 12.27
CA ILE A 56 0.63 -17.21 13.31
C ILE A 56 -0.79 -16.99 12.80
N THR A 57 -1.77 -17.32 13.61
CA THR A 57 -3.19 -17.01 13.39
C THR A 57 -3.65 -16.06 14.47
N LEU A 58 -4.13 -14.89 14.07
CA LEU A 58 -4.49 -13.80 14.96
C LEU A 58 -5.61 -12.92 14.40
N THR A 59 -6.27 -12.17 15.28
CA THR A 59 -7.31 -11.21 14.89
C THR A 59 -6.77 -9.80 14.72
N GLY A 60 -7.40 -9.05 13.82
CA GLY A 60 -7.04 -7.67 13.49
C GLY A 60 -7.88 -7.17 12.32
N VAL A 61 -7.40 -6.13 11.64
CA VAL A 61 -8.03 -5.54 10.46
C VAL A 61 -7.21 -5.86 9.22
N LEU A 62 -7.86 -6.46 8.22
CA LEU A 62 -7.29 -6.66 6.89
C LEU A 62 -7.79 -5.54 5.96
N GLU A 63 -6.86 -4.77 5.40
CA GLU A 63 -7.13 -3.58 4.61
C GLU A 63 -6.52 -3.67 3.21
N ARG A 64 -7.30 -3.25 2.21
CA ARG A 64 -6.87 -3.03 0.82
C ARG A 64 -6.92 -1.52 0.56
N ALA A 65 -5.76 -0.93 0.32
CA ALA A 65 -5.61 0.47 -0.04
C ALA A 65 -4.52 0.59 -1.11
N ASP A 66 -4.51 1.71 -1.85
CA ASP A 66 -3.27 2.11 -2.52
C ASP A 66 -2.32 2.74 -1.49
N ASN A 67 -1.03 2.53 -1.70
CA ASN A 67 0.07 3.13 -0.95
C ASN A 67 1.06 3.72 -1.95
N GLU A 68 1.75 4.79 -1.57
CA GLU A 68 2.89 5.33 -2.34
C GLU A 68 4.20 4.80 -1.76
N ASP A 69 5.14 4.41 -2.62
CA ASP A 69 6.55 4.21 -2.27
C ASP A 69 7.45 4.66 -3.41
N MET A 70 8.49 5.44 -3.08
CA MET A 70 9.43 6.04 -4.04
C MET A 70 8.77 6.73 -5.26
N GLY A 71 7.59 7.32 -5.08
CA GLY A 71 6.84 7.99 -6.15
C GLY A 71 5.92 7.08 -6.99
N ASP A 72 5.84 5.80 -6.67
CA ASP A 72 4.96 4.82 -7.33
C ASP A 72 3.81 4.40 -6.39
N ASN A 73 2.56 4.42 -6.90
CA ASN A 73 1.45 3.88 -6.14
C ASN A 73 1.24 2.39 -6.44
N TYR A 74 1.23 1.58 -5.40
CA TYR A 74 0.92 0.16 -5.49
C TYR A 74 -0.29 -0.18 -4.62
N THR A 75 -1.01 -1.23 -4.98
CA THR A 75 -2.14 -1.71 -4.17
C THR A 75 -1.66 -2.63 -3.06
N ALA A 76 -1.68 -2.14 -1.83
CA ALA A 76 -1.25 -2.87 -0.66
C ALA A 76 -2.40 -3.70 -0.08
N LEU A 77 -2.09 -4.92 0.38
CA LEU A 77 -2.94 -5.66 1.31
C LEU A 77 -2.22 -5.62 2.65
N ARG A 78 -2.72 -4.85 3.61
CA ARG A 78 -2.08 -4.71 4.93
C ARG A 78 -2.94 -5.34 6.01
N PHE A 79 -2.29 -6.00 6.96
CA PHE A 79 -2.95 -6.50 8.14
C PHE A 79 -2.43 -5.80 9.39
N TYR A 80 -3.35 -5.21 10.13
CA TYR A 80 -3.09 -4.50 11.38
C TYR A 80 -3.60 -5.37 12.53
N PRO A 81 -2.70 -5.92 13.38
CA PRO A 81 -3.12 -6.69 14.55
C PRO A 81 -3.99 -5.87 15.51
N ASP A 82 -4.94 -6.52 16.17
CA ASP A 82 -5.74 -5.91 17.25
C ASP A 82 -4.83 -5.30 18.36
N ASN A 83 -5.33 -4.27 19.07
CA ASN A 83 -4.54 -3.39 19.95
C ASN A 83 -3.86 -4.08 21.14
N ASN A 84 -4.26 -5.28 21.50
CA ASN A 84 -3.66 -6.08 22.58
C ASN A 84 -2.82 -7.25 22.05
N VAL A 85 -2.74 -7.43 20.73
CA VAL A 85 -2.03 -8.53 20.08
C VAL A 85 -0.66 -8.04 19.65
N ASN A 86 0.37 -8.79 20.06
CA ASN A 86 1.76 -8.49 19.72
C ASN A 86 2.25 -9.47 18.65
N LEU A 87 2.76 -8.93 17.55
CA LEU A 87 3.64 -9.66 16.64
C LEU A 87 5.09 -9.36 16.99
N PRO A 88 5.98 -10.37 16.94
CA PRO A 88 7.37 -10.15 17.25
C PRO A 88 7.99 -9.17 16.26
N PHE A 89 8.68 -8.18 16.80
CA PHE A 89 9.47 -7.20 16.06
C PHE A 89 10.88 -7.19 16.64
N LEU A 90 11.89 -7.12 15.78
CA LEU A 90 13.28 -7.00 16.20
C LEU A 90 14.03 -6.13 15.21
N TYR A 91 14.55 -5.00 15.69
CA TYR A 91 15.46 -4.19 14.92
C TYR A 91 16.84 -4.86 14.86
N ALA A 92 17.51 -4.82 13.71
CA ALA A 92 18.70 -5.65 13.47
C ALA A 92 19.74 -5.00 12.53
N SER A 93 20.17 -3.77 12.80
CA SER A 93 21.08 -3.06 11.89
C SER A 93 22.51 -3.62 11.80
N SER A 94 22.94 -4.44 12.76
CA SER A 94 24.26 -5.08 12.77
C SER A 94 24.31 -6.30 13.69
N GLU A 95 25.31 -7.16 13.48
CA GLU A 95 25.56 -8.35 14.32
C GLU A 95 25.82 -7.97 15.79
N MET A 96 26.64 -6.95 16.04
CA MET A 96 26.86 -6.43 17.40
C MET A 96 25.56 -5.95 18.07
N TYR A 97 24.65 -5.34 17.29
CA TYR A 97 23.36 -4.90 17.81
C TYR A 97 22.44 -6.08 18.18
N LEU A 98 22.47 -7.17 17.40
CA LEU A 98 21.75 -8.40 17.70
C LEU A 98 22.30 -9.09 18.96
N GLU A 99 23.62 -9.19 19.10
CA GLU A 99 24.27 -9.78 20.28
C GLU A 99 23.95 -9.00 21.55
N ASN A 100 23.96 -7.67 21.49
CA ASN A 100 23.58 -6.80 22.61
C ASN A 100 22.11 -6.97 23.03
N GLN A 101 21.25 -7.42 22.12
CA GLN A 101 19.84 -7.76 22.41
C GLN A 101 19.65 -9.21 22.87
N GLY A 102 20.73 -9.98 23.04
CA GLY A 102 20.69 -11.35 23.56
C GLY A 102 20.66 -12.44 22.49
N ALA A 103 20.82 -12.09 21.21
CA ALA A 103 21.06 -13.10 20.17
C ALA A 103 22.47 -13.69 20.32
N SER A 104 22.67 -14.92 19.89
CA SER A 104 23.98 -15.57 19.84
C SER A 104 24.19 -16.21 18.47
N LYS A 105 25.41 -16.15 17.94
CA LYS A 105 25.72 -16.73 16.64
C LYS A 105 26.63 -17.95 16.78
N TYR A 106 26.22 -19.07 16.19
CA TYR A 106 26.97 -20.33 16.20
C TYR A 106 27.24 -20.76 14.75
N GLY A 107 28.43 -20.40 14.24
CA GLY A 107 28.74 -20.57 12.82
C GLY A 107 27.85 -19.65 11.97
N ASP A 108 27.14 -20.23 11.00
CA ASP A 108 26.22 -19.51 10.12
C ASP A 108 24.79 -19.41 10.68
N SER A 109 24.54 -19.94 11.88
CA SER A 109 23.21 -19.99 12.49
C SER A 109 23.07 -18.99 13.64
N TRP A 110 21.93 -18.34 13.70
CA TRP A 110 21.53 -17.45 14.79
C TRP A 110 20.65 -18.18 15.81
N ASP A 111 20.93 -17.98 17.09
CA ASP A 111 20.07 -18.32 18.22
C ASP A 111 19.45 -17.04 18.80
N PHE A 112 18.13 -16.96 18.78
CA PHE A 112 17.35 -15.84 19.30
C PHE A 112 16.71 -16.15 20.66
N SER A 113 17.07 -17.25 21.31
CA SER A 113 16.46 -17.67 22.58
C SER A 113 16.64 -16.66 23.72
N GLY A 114 17.69 -15.84 23.67
CA GLY A 114 17.94 -14.75 24.61
C GLY A 114 17.36 -13.39 24.21
N VAL A 115 16.67 -13.29 23.06
CA VAL A 115 16.13 -12.04 22.53
C VAL A 115 14.74 -11.76 23.05
N GLU A 116 14.53 -10.55 23.55
CA GLU A 116 13.21 -9.99 23.82
C GLU A 116 12.73 -9.23 22.58
N PHE A 117 11.60 -9.66 22.01
CA PHE A 117 11.01 -9.02 20.83
C PHE A 117 10.06 -7.91 21.25
N ASP A 118 10.12 -6.76 20.56
CA ASP A 118 9.13 -5.71 20.76
C ASP A 118 7.80 -6.05 20.08
N ARG A 119 6.82 -5.20 20.34
CA ARG A 119 5.52 -5.20 19.68
C ARG A 119 5.61 -4.46 18.35
N LEU A 120 4.99 -5.04 17.31
CA LEU A 120 4.73 -4.35 16.06
C LEU A 120 3.67 -3.23 16.22
N GLU A 121 4.02 -2.01 15.81
CA GLU A 121 3.15 -0.80 15.89
C GLU A 121 2.56 -0.36 14.55
N PHE A 122 2.74 -1.14 13.48
CA PHE A 122 2.28 -0.81 12.12
C PHE A 122 1.80 -2.06 11.38
N GLY A 123 1.20 -1.88 10.20
CA GLY A 123 0.62 -2.98 9.43
C GLY A 123 1.64 -3.89 8.74
N VAL A 124 1.36 -5.19 8.70
CA VAL A 124 2.11 -6.18 7.92
C VAL A 124 1.67 -6.13 6.46
N LEU A 125 2.58 -5.91 5.53
CA LEU A 125 2.32 -6.01 4.09
C LEU A 125 2.21 -7.48 3.67
N LEU A 126 1.05 -7.86 3.14
CA LEU A 126 0.72 -9.24 2.83
C LEU A 126 0.72 -9.52 1.34
N LYS A 127 1.36 -10.62 0.96
CA LYS A 127 1.18 -11.24 -0.35
C LYS A 127 0.02 -12.24 -0.28
N ASN A 128 -0.95 -12.11 -1.19
CA ASN A 128 -2.06 -13.05 -1.30
C ASN A 128 -1.64 -14.31 -2.08
N ILE A 129 -1.44 -15.43 -1.37
CA ILE A 129 -1.04 -16.72 -1.96
C ILE A 129 -2.24 -17.67 -2.15
N GLU A 130 -3.32 -17.18 -2.80
CA GLU A 130 -4.55 -17.93 -3.16
C GLU A 130 -5.67 -17.96 -2.12
N VAL A 131 -5.65 -17.04 -1.14
CA VAL A 131 -6.78 -16.85 -0.24
C VAL A 131 -7.89 -16.08 -0.94
N LYS A 132 -9.10 -16.66 -0.95
CA LYS A 132 -10.29 -16.00 -1.49
C LYS A 132 -10.75 -14.90 -0.55
N LEU A 133 -10.50 -13.65 -0.93
CA LEU A 133 -10.99 -12.46 -0.25
C LEU A 133 -12.33 -12.00 -0.84
N PRO A 134 -13.23 -11.41 -0.04
CA PRO A 134 -14.46 -10.81 -0.55
C PRO A 134 -14.14 -9.56 -1.39
N GLU A 135 -15.07 -9.15 -2.27
CA GLU A 135 -14.95 -7.82 -2.88
C GLU A 135 -15.20 -6.72 -1.85
N PRO A 136 -14.51 -5.57 -1.94
CA PRO A 136 -13.49 -5.23 -2.93
C PRO A 136 -12.04 -5.56 -2.49
N LEU A 137 -11.81 -6.23 -1.35
CA LEU A 137 -10.47 -6.58 -0.84
C LEU A 137 -9.62 -7.43 -1.82
N ASN A 138 -10.28 -8.14 -2.74
CA ASN A 138 -9.68 -9.03 -3.73
C ASN A 138 -9.17 -8.33 -5.00
N LYS A 139 -9.44 -7.04 -5.18
CA LYS A 139 -9.07 -6.29 -6.39
C LYS A 139 -8.63 -4.87 -6.06
N ARG A 140 -7.92 -4.25 -6.99
CA ARG A 140 -7.59 -2.83 -6.91
C ARG A 140 -8.84 -2.01 -7.25
N PHE A 141 -9.03 -0.89 -6.56
CA PHE A 141 -10.09 0.08 -6.82
C PHE A 141 -9.68 1.44 -6.25
N LEU A 142 -10.39 2.51 -6.61
CA LEU A 142 -10.12 3.86 -6.13
C LEU A 142 -10.80 4.08 -4.78
N GLY A 143 -10.09 3.79 -3.69
CA GLY A 143 -10.57 3.90 -2.32
C GLY A 143 -9.84 2.98 -1.35
N VAL A 144 -10.42 2.80 -0.17
CA VAL A 144 -9.94 1.89 0.88
C VAL A 144 -11.05 0.97 1.32
N ALA A 145 -10.74 -0.31 1.53
CA ALA A 145 -11.67 -1.26 2.11
C ALA A 145 -10.99 -2.06 3.20
N ALA A 146 -11.72 -2.31 4.27
CA ALA A 146 -11.21 -3.06 5.40
C ALA A 146 -12.26 -4.01 5.97
N VAL A 147 -11.79 -5.05 6.63
CA VAL A 147 -12.64 -5.96 7.38
C VAL A 147 -11.91 -6.43 8.62
N ARG A 148 -12.60 -6.48 9.74
CA ARG A 148 -12.08 -7.20 10.91
C ARG A 148 -12.03 -8.69 10.59
N ALA A 149 -10.88 -9.31 10.76
CA ALA A 149 -10.64 -10.70 10.34
C ALA A 149 -9.77 -11.46 11.34
N GLU A 150 -9.91 -12.78 11.32
CA GLU A 150 -8.87 -13.71 11.76
C GLU A 150 -8.03 -14.08 10.53
N VAL A 151 -6.73 -13.80 10.59
CA VAL A 151 -5.78 -14.01 9.49
C VAL A 151 -4.70 -14.98 9.95
N THR A 152 -4.31 -15.89 9.07
CA THR A 152 -3.11 -16.71 9.24
C THR A 152 -1.99 -16.20 8.34
N ILE A 153 -0.86 -15.88 8.94
CA ILE A 153 0.33 -15.33 8.27
C ILE A 153 1.44 -16.37 8.33
N ARG A 154 2.13 -16.56 7.20
CA ARG A 154 3.35 -17.37 7.06
C ARG A 154 4.47 -16.51 6.45
N ASN A 155 5.71 -17.00 6.51
CA ASN A 155 6.89 -16.36 5.90
C ASN A 155 7.04 -14.92 6.40
N TYR A 156 6.73 -14.74 7.68
CA TYR A 156 6.80 -13.45 8.35
C TYR A 156 8.25 -13.00 8.42
N ARG A 157 8.49 -11.76 8.02
CA ARG A 157 9.82 -11.15 8.06
C ARG A 157 9.69 -9.67 8.24
N PHE A 158 10.73 -9.07 8.78
CA PHE A 158 10.78 -7.65 9.07
C PHE A 158 12.06 -7.06 8.52
N TYR A 159 11.96 -5.93 7.81
CA TYR A 159 13.07 -5.10 7.38
C TYR A 159 13.19 -3.89 8.29
N GLY A 160 14.34 -3.71 8.94
CA GLY A 160 14.64 -2.51 9.73
C GLY A 160 16.00 -1.94 9.39
N GLU A 161 16.02 -0.79 8.72
CA GLU A 161 17.21 0.02 8.45
C GLU A 161 17.05 1.40 9.10
N GLY A 162 17.68 1.60 10.25
CA GLY A 162 17.58 2.86 11.00
C GLY A 162 16.19 3.13 11.57
N GLU A 163 16.01 4.38 12.00
CA GLU A 163 14.69 5.00 12.15
C GLU A 163 14.09 5.38 10.78
N ALA A 164 14.82 5.19 9.68
CA ALA A 164 14.52 5.71 8.35
C ALA A 164 13.70 4.74 7.47
N SER A 165 13.76 3.43 7.72
CA SER A 165 12.99 2.43 6.96
C SER A 165 12.61 1.25 7.85
N ARG A 166 11.32 0.98 8.00
CA ARG A 166 10.79 -0.19 8.70
C ARG A 166 9.59 -0.75 7.97
N GLU A 167 9.58 -2.04 7.62
CA GLU A 167 8.41 -2.69 7.04
C GLU A 167 8.36 -4.18 7.41
N ALA A 168 7.16 -4.67 7.72
CA ALA A 168 6.90 -6.07 8.01
C ALA A 168 6.18 -6.69 6.82
N TYR A 169 6.55 -7.92 6.49
CA TYR A 169 6.02 -8.67 5.35
C TYR A 169 5.52 -10.04 5.80
N GLY A 170 4.57 -10.57 5.06
CA GLY A 170 4.15 -11.97 5.20
C GLY A 170 3.30 -12.44 4.03
N ASP A 171 3.01 -13.73 4.03
CA ASP A 171 2.06 -14.34 3.11
C ASP A 171 0.76 -14.62 3.88
N ILE A 172 -0.39 -14.18 3.35
CA ILE A 172 -1.70 -14.56 3.91
C ILE A 172 -2.07 -15.96 3.41
N VAL A 173 -2.20 -16.89 4.35
CA VAL A 173 -2.48 -18.32 4.06
C VAL A 173 -3.81 -18.80 4.63
N GLY A 174 -4.47 -17.96 5.44
CA GLY A 174 -5.80 -18.22 5.99
C GLY A 174 -6.53 -16.91 6.28
N PHE A 175 -7.84 -16.89 6.06
CA PHE A 175 -8.69 -15.73 6.26
C PHE A 175 -10.09 -16.14 6.70
N LYS A 176 -10.61 -15.42 7.69
CA LYS A 176 -12.00 -15.50 8.12
C LYS A 176 -12.47 -14.10 8.52
N ALA A 177 -13.43 -13.56 7.78
CA ALA A 177 -14.10 -12.32 8.16
C ALA A 177 -14.83 -12.49 9.50
N LEU A 178 -14.73 -11.48 10.36
CA LEU A 178 -15.37 -11.41 11.68
C LEU A 178 -16.45 -10.31 11.72
N GLY A 179 -16.66 -9.58 10.63
CA GLY A 179 -17.65 -8.54 10.46
C GLY A 179 -17.89 -8.26 8.98
N ASP A 180 -18.61 -7.18 8.71
CA ASP A 180 -18.85 -6.69 7.35
C ASP A 180 -17.62 -5.96 6.80
N VAL A 181 -17.55 -5.87 5.47
CA VAL A 181 -16.49 -5.11 4.79
C VAL A 181 -16.90 -3.64 4.78
N GLU A 182 -16.11 -2.79 5.43
CA GLU A 182 -16.23 -1.34 5.36
C GLU A 182 -15.46 -0.83 4.14
N THR A 183 -15.97 0.22 3.49
CA THR A 183 -15.36 0.76 2.28
C THR A 183 -15.60 2.25 2.15
N GLU A 184 -14.53 2.98 1.86
CA GLU A 184 -14.56 4.37 1.46
C GLU A 184 -14.08 4.48 0.01
N TYR A 185 -14.87 5.16 -0.83
CA TYR A 185 -14.54 5.38 -2.22
C TYR A 185 -14.11 6.83 -2.42
N PHE A 186 -12.94 7.04 -3.02
CA PHE A 186 -12.49 8.39 -3.27
C PHE A 186 -13.24 9.02 -4.44
N SER A 187 -13.64 10.26 -4.25
CA SER A 187 -14.32 11.14 -5.19
C SER A 187 -13.34 11.98 -5.99
N LYS A 188 -13.87 12.76 -6.94
CA LYS A 188 -13.11 13.76 -7.68
C LYS A 188 -12.53 14.87 -6.79
N ASP A 189 -13.06 15.03 -5.59
CA ASP A 189 -12.69 16.12 -4.68
C ASP A 189 -11.66 15.68 -3.62
N ASN A 190 -11.41 14.38 -3.44
CA ASN A 190 -10.57 13.87 -2.34
C ASN A 190 -9.63 12.72 -2.69
N TYR A 191 -9.46 12.36 -3.97
CA TYR A 191 -8.59 11.23 -4.36
C TYR A 191 -7.10 11.44 -4.02
N ASN A 192 -6.68 12.68 -3.71
CA ASN A 192 -5.33 13.05 -3.29
C ASN A 192 -5.27 13.59 -1.85
N ASP A 193 -6.32 13.40 -1.03
CA ASP A 193 -6.35 13.92 0.35
C ASP A 193 -5.47 13.12 1.33
N GLY A 194 -4.85 12.02 0.88
CA GLY A 194 -4.03 11.12 1.69
C GLY A 194 -2.54 11.09 1.30
N ASN A 195 -1.84 10.04 1.75
CA ASN A 195 -0.43 9.79 1.44
C ASN A 195 -0.23 9.07 0.09
N VAL A 196 -1.20 9.17 -0.81
CA VAL A 196 -1.16 8.58 -2.14
C VAL A 196 -1.44 9.71 -3.11
N TYR A 197 -0.54 9.91 -4.06
CA TYR A 197 -0.68 10.96 -5.04
C TYR A 197 -0.95 10.38 -6.43
N TYR A 198 -2.08 10.73 -7.02
CA TYR A 198 -2.43 10.42 -8.40
C TYR A 198 -2.19 11.64 -9.30
N ASN A 199 -1.65 11.42 -10.49
CA ASN A 199 -1.55 12.47 -11.51
C ASN A 199 -2.81 12.51 -12.38
N GLU A 200 -3.40 13.68 -12.58
CA GLU A 200 -4.42 13.87 -13.60
C GLU A 200 -3.80 13.86 -15.00
N LEU A 201 -4.37 13.04 -15.88
CA LEU A 201 -4.01 12.94 -17.28
C LEU A 201 -4.99 13.76 -18.12
N GLN A 202 -4.44 14.54 -19.06
CA GLN A 202 -5.20 15.31 -20.03
C GLN A 202 -5.38 14.56 -21.34
N TYR A 203 -6.40 14.97 -22.10
CA TYR A 203 -6.68 14.47 -23.43
C TYR A 203 -5.59 14.88 -24.46
N ASN A 204 -5.13 13.95 -25.29
CA ASN A 204 -4.16 14.22 -26.36
C ASN A 204 -4.45 13.46 -27.68
N SER A 205 -5.55 12.70 -27.74
CA SER A 205 -5.88 11.90 -28.92
C SER A 205 -6.35 12.76 -30.10
N LYS A 206 -6.12 12.27 -31.32
CA LYS A 206 -6.70 12.84 -32.56
C LYS A 206 -8.15 12.42 -32.76
N ASP A 207 -8.54 11.30 -32.17
CA ASP A 207 -9.92 10.81 -32.20
C ASP A 207 -10.79 11.64 -31.23
N ASP A 208 -12.10 11.42 -31.25
CA ASP A 208 -13.04 11.99 -30.26
C ASP A 208 -13.22 11.11 -29.01
N TYR A 209 -12.40 10.07 -28.89
CA TYR A 209 -12.37 9.20 -27.72
C TYR A 209 -10.98 8.59 -27.44
N VAL A 210 -10.83 8.10 -26.22
CA VAL A 210 -9.74 7.22 -25.77
C VAL A 210 -10.35 5.89 -25.31
N ASN A 211 -9.73 4.76 -25.68
CA ASN A 211 -10.18 3.46 -25.20
C ASN A 211 -9.46 3.11 -23.89
N ILE A 212 -10.20 2.59 -22.92
CA ILE A 212 -9.65 1.95 -21.71
C ILE A 212 -9.66 0.44 -21.94
N ARG A 213 -8.53 -0.22 -21.68
CA ARG A 213 -8.37 -1.67 -21.84
C ARG A 213 -8.13 -2.37 -20.50
N ASP A 214 -8.44 -3.66 -20.45
CA ASP A 214 -8.19 -4.50 -19.26
C ASP A 214 -6.69 -4.73 -18.99
N LYS A 215 -5.86 -4.70 -20.03
CA LYS A 215 -4.39 -4.71 -19.98
C LYS A 215 -3.81 -4.04 -21.23
N ALA A 216 -2.49 -3.85 -21.25
CA ALA A 216 -1.78 -3.38 -22.44
C ALA A 216 -2.14 -4.21 -23.68
N ASN A 217 -2.61 -3.55 -24.75
CA ASN A 217 -3.11 -4.18 -25.98
C ASN A 217 -4.29 -5.18 -25.78
N GLY A 218 -4.96 -5.17 -24.62
CA GLY A 218 -6.03 -6.10 -24.27
C GLY A 218 -7.41 -5.75 -24.82
N LYS A 219 -8.48 -6.27 -24.23
CA LYS A 219 -9.86 -5.98 -24.63
C LYS A 219 -10.25 -4.57 -24.18
N ILE A 220 -11.06 -3.88 -24.98
CA ILE A 220 -11.66 -2.60 -24.60
C ILE A 220 -12.75 -2.85 -23.54
N ILE A 221 -12.61 -2.21 -22.38
CA ILE A 221 -13.53 -2.29 -21.24
C ILE A 221 -14.21 -0.97 -20.92
N GLY A 222 -13.69 0.14 -21.48
CA GLY A 222 -14.27 1.47 -21.30
C GLY A 222 -13.91 2.38 -22.46
N LYS A 223 -14.63 3.49 -22.56
CA LYS A 223 -14.36 4.56 -23.52
C LYS A 223 -14.50 5.90 -22.82
N ILE A 224 -13.53 6.76 -23.00
CA ILE A 224 -13.52 8.13 -22.51
C ILE A 224 -13.82 9.03 -23.69
N LEU A 225 -14.91 9.80 -23.66
CA LEU A 225 -15.20 10.77 -24.71
C LEU A 225 -14.36 12.03 -24.48
N LYS A 226 -13.90 12.64 -25.57
CA LYS A 226 -13.13 13.89 -25.53
C LYS A 226 -13.82 14.99 -24.72
N ASN A 227 -15.13 15.18 -24.96
CA ASN A 227 -15.92 16.18 -24.23
C ASN A 227 -16.08 15.82 -22.75
N ASP A 228 -16.01 14.54 -22.37
CA ASP A 228 -16.15 14.16 -20.98
C ASP A 228 -14.97 14.66 -20.16
N MET A 229 -13.74 14.53 -20.67
CA MET A 229 -12.54 15.04 -20.00
C MET A 229 -12.40 16.56 -20.11
N ILE A 230 -12.73 17.16 -21.27
CA ILE A 230 -12.46 18.59 -21.50
C ILE A 230 -13.54 19.48 -20.90
N ASN A 231 -14.82 19.09 -20.98
CA ASN A 231 -15.94 19.98 -20.71
C ASN A 231 -16.89 19.49 -19.61
N ASN A 232 -16.96 18.18 -19.35
CA ASN A 232 -17.95 17.61 -18.44
C ASN A 232 -17.38 17.14 -17.10
N GLY A 233 -16.12 17.46 -16.79
CA GLY A 233 -15.49 17.13 -15.50
C GLY A 233 -15.27 15.63 -15.28
N GLY A 234 -15.04 14.86 -16.35
CA GLY A 234 -14.50 13.50 -16.26
C GLY A 234 -13.01 13.54 -15.91
N VAL A 235 -12.60 12.73 -14.94
CA VAL A 235 -11.23 12.74 -14.41
C VAL A 235 -10.54 11.44 -14.78
N LEU A 236 -9.33 11.52 -15.32
CA LEU A 236 -8.49 10.38 -15.64
C LEU A 236 -7.22 10.44 -14.80
N LEU A 237 -7.08 9.49 -13.87
CA LEU A 237 -5.99 9.43 -12.92
C LEU A 237 -4.98 8.38 -13.39
N SER A 238 -3.72 8.79 -13.56
CA SER A 238 -2.60 7.87 -13.62
C SER A 238 -2.39 7.25 -12.25
N ILE A 239 -2.31 5.93 -12.21
CA ILE A 239 -2.06 5.20 -10.98
C ILE A 239 -0.60 5.32 -10.55
N ASN A 240 0.35 5.36 -11.48
CA ASN A 240 1.75 5.59 -11.11
C ASN A 240 1.87 7.05 -10.60
N GLY A 241 2.42 7.19 -9.38
CA GLY A 241 2.24 8.37 -8.53
C GLY A 241 3.10 9.57 -8.90
N ALA A 242 3.48 10.39 -7.91
CA ALA A 242 4.16 11.69 -8.07
C ALA A 242 5.58 11.61 -8.63
N GLY A 243 6.10 10.43 -8.98
CA GLY A 243 7.46 10.20 -9.48
C GLY A 243 7.77 10.86 -10.83
N ILE A 244 7.65 12.17 -10.92
CA ILE A 244 8.17 13.03 -11.99
C ILE A 244 9.71 12.91 -12.04
N ASP A 245 10.36 12.60 -10.91
CA ASP A 245 11.82 12.45 -10.82
C ASP A 245 12.32 11.00 -11.01
N TYR A 246 11.47 9.97 -10.85
CA TYR A 246 11.89 8.55 -10.89
C TYR A 246 11.31 7.75 -12.05
N MET A 247 10.14 8.11 -12.57
CA MET A 247 9.76 7.65 -13.89
C MET A 247 10.48 8.54 -14.90
N ASN A 248 11.47 7.96 -15.55
CA ASN A 248 11.96 8.50 -16.80
C ASN A 248 10.78 8.44 -17.79
N TYR A 249 9.95 9.48 -17.81
CA TYR A 249 8.84 9.71 -18.75
C TYR A 249 9.35 9.81 -20.21
N GLU A 250 10.65 9.60 -20.43
CA GLU A 250 11.21 9.11 -21.68
C GLU A 250 10.27 8.10 -22.32
N ASN A 251 9.71 8.49 -23.46
CA ASN A 251 8.78 7.70 -24.27
C ASN A 251 7.38 7.51 -23.66
N PHE A 252 6.86 8.48 -22.89
CA PHE A 252 5.48 8.41 -22.39
C PHE A 252 4.49 8.04 -23.49
N GLU A 253 4.63 8.66 -24.66
CA GLU A 253 3.78 8.40 -25.82
C GLU A 253 3.82 6.96 -26.37
N LYS A 254 4.78 6.13 -25.95
CA LYS A 254 4.98 4.73 -26.43
C LYS A 254 4.52 3.66 -25.43
N ASN A 255 4.14 4.05 -24.22
CA ASN A 255 3.85 3.12 -23.13
C ASN A 255 2.35 3.02 -22.82
N TRP A 256 1.99 1.98 -22.08
CA TRP A 256 0.65 1.80 -21.52
C TRP A 256 0.66 2.18 -20.05
N TYR A 257 -0.35 2.93 -19.62
CA TYR A 257 -0.49 3.45 -18.26
C TYR A 257 -1.72 2.88 -17.60
N GLU A 258 -1.54 2.33 -16.41
CA GLU A 258 -2.62 1.93 -15.53
C GLU A 258 -3.33 3.18 -14.98
N VAL A 259 -4.66 3.18 -15.02
CA VAL A 259 -5.47 4.36 -14.73
C VAL A 259 -6.75 4.02 -13.98
N PHE A 260 -7.26 5.01 -13.26
CA PHE A 260 -8.67 5.10 -12.89
C PHE A 260 -9.34 6.21 -13.69
N TYR A 261 -10.47 5.90 -14.33
CA TYR A 261 -11.33 6.91 -14.95
C TYR A 261 -12.60 7.10 -14.14
N LEU A 262 -12.87 8.33 -13.70
CA LEU A 262 -14.14 8.74 -13.12
C LEU A 262 -14.97 9.48 -14.19
N PRO A 263 -16.02 8.85 -14.76
CA PRO A 263 -16.92 9.53 -15.70
C PRO A 263 -17.58 10.78 -15.10
N PRO A 264 -18.09 11.71 -15.94
CA PRO A 264 -18.79 12.92 -15.50
C PRO A 264 -19.87 12.67 -14.45
N VAL A 265 -20.70 11.66 -14.68
CA VAL A 265 -21.88 11.33 -13.87
C VAL A 265 -21.57 10.55 -12.59
N VAL A 266 -20.32 10.11 -12.42
CA VAL A 266 -19.91 9.31 -11.27
C VAL A 266 -19.42 10.23 -10.16
N GLY A 267 -20.01 10.08 -8.97
CA GLY A 267 -19.62 10.85 -7.79
C GLY A 267 -18.35 10.35 -7.10
N ASN A 268 -18.05 9.04 -7.16
CA ASN A 268 -16.89 8.46 -6.49
C ASN A 268 -16.35 7.17 -7.13
N GLY A 269 -15.24 6.68 -6.58
CA GLY A 269 -14.44 5.56 -7.05
C GLY A 269 -15.17 4.23 -7.13
N LYS A 270 -16.38 4.10 -6.55
CA LYS A 270 -17.21 2.89 -6.65
C LYS A 270 -17.48 2.47 -8.08
N ASN A 271 -17.71 3.46 -8.95
CA ASN A 271 -18.01 3.25 -10.36
C ASN A 271 -16.87 3.76 -11.26
N ALA A 272 -15.66 3.96 -10.71
CA ALA A 272 -14.49 4.27 -11.52
C ALA A 272 -14.14 3.06 -12.40
N ILE A 273 -13.70 3.33 -13.63
CA ILE A 273 -13.19 2.30 -14.52
C ILE A 273 -11.69 2.17 -14.27
N HIS A 274 -11.28 1.04 -13.72
CA HIS A 274 -9.88 0.64 -13.61
C HIS A 274 -9.43 -0.05 -14.91
N GLY A 275 -8.30 0.36 -15.47
CA GLY A 275 -7.76 -0.25 -16.68
C GLY A 275 -6.50 0.44 -17.19
N PHE A 276 -6.27 0.37 -18.51
CA PHE A 276 -5.06 0.86 -19.17
C PHE A 276 -5.38 1.75 -20.36
N VAL A 277 -4.64 2.86 -20.51
CA VAL A 277 -4.66 3.74 -21.68
C VAL A 277 -3.27 3.83 -22.30
N HIS A 278 -3.21 4.09 -23.60
CA HIS A 278 -1.93 4.27 -24.29
C HIS A 278 -1.48 5.73 -24.22
N GLY A 279 -0.22 5.97 -23.89
CA GLY A 279 0.33 7.31 -23.67
C GLY A 279 0.24 8.23 -24.90
N SER A 280 0.19 7.69 -26.12
CA SER A 280 -0.04 8.51 -27.32
C SER A 280 -1.41 9.21 -27.37
N GLN A 281 -2.36 8.81 -26.52
CA GLN A 281 -3.73 9.36 -26.51
C GLN A 281 -3.98 10.34 -25.36
N VAL A 282 -3.03 10.47 -24.44
CA VAL A 282 -3.12 11.29 -23.23
C VAL A 282 -1.83 12.10 -23.04
N LYS A 283 -1.79 13.01 -22.07
CA LYS A 283 -0.58 13.75 -21.68
C LYS A 283 -0.67 14.17 -20.22
N LEU A 284 0.46 14.51 -19.61
CA LEU A 284 0.51 15.05 -18.25
C LEU A 284 -0.01 16.50 -18.23
N GLU A 285 -0.66 16.89 -17.14
CA GLU A 285 -1.18 18.25 -16.94
C GLU A 285 -0.09 19.34 -17.03
N ASN A 286 1.14 19.04 -16.62
CA ASN A 286 2.29 19.95 -16.66
C ASN A 286 3.34 19.61 -17.73
N GLY A 287 3.02 18.71 -18.67
CA GLY A 287 3.92 18.26 -19.74
C GLY A 287 3.97 19.21 -20.93
N GLY A 288 4.38 20.46 -20.72
CA GLY A 288 5.18 21.14 -21.73
C GLY A 288 6.60 20.57 -21.63
N TYR A 289 7.06 19.88 -22.67
CA TYR A 289 8.44 19.42 -22.78
C TYR A 289 9.45 20.55 -22.55
#